data_AF-A0AAV4YZL8-F1
#
_entry.id   AF-A0AAV4YZL8-F1
#
_cell.length_a   1.000
_cell.length_b   1.000
_cell.length_c   1.000
_cell.angle_alpha   90.00
_cell.angle_beta   90.00
_cell.angle_gamma   90.00
#
_symmetry.space_group_name_H-M   'P 1'
#
loop_
_entity.id
_entity.type
_entity.pdbx_description
1 polymer ?
#
loop_
_entity_poly.entity_id
_entity_poly.type
_entity_poly.pdbx_seq_one_letter_code
_entity_poly.pdbx_strand_id
1 'polypeptide(L)'
;MLTLISATPGSGKTLKAVEIIYELLNKGYVVYANILGLKVPGVIDISSQEDWRDLDNFRRQKPGMEKTPIAVFYDEAHEHAAFAEKDLLKNYQIDRTDFDFEIDYINIDDSLSITQKKQKIDEVNKRYKTLLDKKKEEIREIGYALSMHRHFGFDIYLITQSPKKLAAHILADVGCQLHLRRVFKMKRSTIYEFPEAHATVYKSIRDDAINKTIWKFPKHLYGTYTSTEVDTHQSNIPFKYIVILVLVFVVLPAYVARSFWLDPLFGSKKNEPTIVNQTNNTQAAPAKNTLESKPVENLKPDLQALENKRVSMVIESSSDCVAKNSYGEILDISIDECRLLSRKNTRIPLSRLKRENGAELPHSHFDTNTNDLNGFDPTQPGKS
;
A
#
# COMPACT_ATOMS: atom_id res chain seq x y z
N MET A 1 11.53 -15.07 12.34
CA MET A 1 11.19 -13.90 11.50
C MET A 1 10.12 -13.09 12.20
N LEU A 2 10.20 -11.75 12.23
CA LEU A 2 9.13 -10.87 12.73
C LEU A 2 8.29 -10.42 11.54
N THR A 3 7.01 -10.78 11.56
CA THR A 3 6.08 -10.54 10.46
C THR A 3 4.88 -9.73 10.93
N LEU A 4 4.58 -8.63 10.22
CA LEU A 4 3.42 -7.80 10.47
C LEU A 4 2.29 -8.13 9.48
N ILE A 5 1.16 -8.62 9.97
CA ILE A 5 -0.05 -8.83 9.17
C ILE A 5 -1.00 -7.66 9.44
N SER A 6 -1.17 -6.80 8.44
CA SER A 6 -1.95 -5.56 8.59
C SER A 6 -3.10 -5.50 7.59
N ALA A 7 -4.30 -5.15 8.06
CA ALA A 7 -5.45 -4.97 7.17
C ALA A 7 -6.59 -4.23 7.84
N THR A 8 -7.40 -3.49 7.08
CA THR A 8 -8.68 -3.00 7.60
C THR A 8 -9.58 -4.19 7.99
N PRO A 9 -10.52 -3.99 8.93
CA PRO A 9 -11.59 -4.95 9.22
C PRO A 9 -12.20 -5.53 7.93
N GLY A 10 -12.41 -6.84 7.94
CA GLY A 10 -13.09 -7.61 6.91
C GLY A 10 -12.17 -8.09 5.82
N SER A 11 -10.89 -7.74 5.86
CA SER A 11 -9.93 -8.09 4.80
C SER A 11 -9.36 -9.51 4.91
N GLY A 12 -9.70 -10.27 5.96
CA GLY A 12 -9.24 -11.64 6.16
C GLY A 12 -7.86 -11.75 6.84
N LYS A 13 -7.45 -10.74 7.62
CA LYS A 13 -6.16 -10.74 8.35
C LYS A 13 -6.00 -11.95 9.28
N THR A 14 -6.98 -12.20 10.13
CA THR A 14 -6.99 -13.33 11.07
C THR A 14 -7.08 -14.65 10.30
N LEU A 15 -7.89 -14.71 9.23
CA LEU A 15 -7.97 -15.90 8.36
C LEU A 15 -6.61 -16.23 7.70
N LYS A 16 -5.84 -15.21 7.30
CA LYS A 16 -4.50 -15.40 6.74
C LYS A 16 -3.51 -15.88 7.82
N ALA A 17 -3.61 -15.35 9.03
CA ALA A 17 -2.83 -15.85 10.16
C ALA A 17 -3.13 -17.32 10.45
N VAL A 18 -4.40 -17.72 10.45
CA VAL A 18 -4.80 -19.13 10.63
C VAL A 18 -4.24 -20.03 9.53
N GLU A 19 -4.24 -19.58 8.27
CA GLU A 19 -3.60 -20.33 7.17
C GLU A 19 -2.11 -20.55 7.45
N ILE A 20 -1.38 -19.50 7.86
CA ILE A 20 0.05 -19.60 8.22
C ILE A 20 0.25 -20.52 9.43
N ILE A 21 -0.63 -20.47 10.43
CA ILE A 21 -0.58 -21.37 11.59
C ILE A 21 -0.59 -22.84 11.14
N TYR A 22 -1.50 -23.22 10.24
CA TYR A 22 -1.54 -24.58 9.70
C TYR A 22 -0.25 -24.94 8.95
N GLU A 23 0.28 -24.02 8.14
CA GLU A 23 1.56 -24.23 7.44
C GLU A 23 2.72 -24.47 8.41
N LEU A 24 2.78 -23.74 9.53
CA LEU A 24 3.83 -23.85 10.53
C LEU A 24 3.70 -25.12 11.37
N LEU A 25 2.48 -25.49 11.78
CA LEU A 25 2.21 -26.76 12.47
C LEU A 25 2.67 -27.94 11.61
N ASN A 26 2.38 -27.91 10.30
CA ASN A 26 2.83 -28.94 9.36
C ASN A 26 4.36 -29.00 9.19
N LYS A 27 5.07 -27.89 9.47
CA LYS A 27 6.54 -27.82 9.48
C LYS A 27 7.15 -28.22 10.83
N GLY A 28 6.35 -28.61 11.81
CA GLY A 28 6.81 -29.03 13.14
C GLY A 28 7.07 -27.89 14.12
N TYR A 29 6.49 -26.70 13.89
CA TYR A 29 6.55 -25.61 14.85
C TYR A 29 5.67 -25.89 16.07
N VAL A 30 6.12 -25.42 17.24
CA VAL A 30 5.22 -25.19 18.38
C VAL A 30 4.59 -23.82 18.19
N VAL A 31 3.25 -23.76 18.16
CA VAL A 31 2.53 -22.52 17.82
C VAL A 31 1.74 -22.03 19.03
N TYR A 32 1.94 -20.77 19.37
CA TYR A 32 1.18 -20.03 20.38
C TYR A 32 0.36 -18.92 19.71
N ALA A 33 -0.88 -18.70 20.14
CA ALA A 33 -1.72 -17.64 19.61
C ALA A 33 -2.76 -17.13 20.64
N ASN A 34 -3.08 -15.84 20.63
CA ASN A 34 -4.20 -15.25 21.38
C ASN A 34 -5.42 -14.97 20.47
N ILE A 35 -5.62 -15.76 19.41
CA ILE A 35 -6.74 -15.57 18.47
C ILE A 35 -8.04 -16.05 19.13
N LEU A 36 -9.03 -15.16 19.24
CA LEU A 36 -10.28 -15.45 19.93
C LEU A 36 -11.03 -16.65 19.32
N GLY A 37 -11.29 -17.66 20.17
CA GLY A 37 -12.07 -18.84 19.82
C GLY A 37 -11.42 -19.70 18.74
N LEU A 38 -10.09 -19.70 18.65
CA LEU A 38 -9.32 -20.54 17.74
C LEU A 38 -9.51 -22.03 18.08
N LYS A 39 -9.91 -22.83 17.09
CA LYS A 39 -10.20 -24.26 17.17
C LYS A 39 -9.25 -25.05 16.27
N VAL A 40 -7.95 -24.78 16.39
CA VAL A 40 -6.91 -25.48 15.63
C VAL A 40 -6.15 -26.40 16.57
N PRO A 41 -6.23 -27.74 16.39
CA PRO A 41 -5.48 -28.66 17.22
C PRO A 41 -3.97 -28.40 17.16
N GLY A 42 -3.31 -28.43 18.31
CA GLY A 42 -1.87 -28.19 18.42
C GLY A 42 -1.45 -26.73 18.61
N VAL A 43 -2.38 -25.78 18.51
CA VAL A 43 -2.11 -24.39 18.92
C VAL A 43 -2.32 -24.25 20.42
N ILE A 44 -1.40 -23.56 21.08
CA ILE A 44 -1.46 -23.24 22.51
C ILE A 44 -2.00 -21.83 22.65
N ASP A 45 -3.09 -21.68 23.41
CA ASP A 45 -3.68 -20.37 23.69
C ASP A 45 -2.80 -19.58 24.66
N ILE A 46 -2.63 -18.28 24.39
CA ILE A 46 -1.85 -17.37 25.23
C ILE A 46 -2.64 -16.09 25.52
N SER A 47 -2.26 -15.40 26.59
CA SER A 47 -2.86 -14.11 26.92
C SER A 47 -2.40 -13.00 25.97
N SER A 48 -3.16 -11.91 25.87
CA SER A 48 -2.75 -10.74 25.08
C SER A 48 -1.57 -9.96 25.68
N GLN A 49 -1.13 -10.29 26.91
CA GLN A 49 0.05 -9.70 27.57
C GLN A 49 1.17 -10.74 27.76
N GLU A 50 1.09 -11.89 27.08
CA GLU A 50 2.04 -12.98 27.27
C GLU A 50 3.44 -12.56 26.85
N ASP A 51 4.44 -12.83 27.70
CA ASP A 51 5.85 -12.63 27.35
C ASP A 51 6.33 -13.79 26.47
N TRP A 52 6.57 -13.51 25.18
CA TRP A 52 7.05 -14.52 24.24
C TRP A 52 8.39 -15.15 24.65
N ARG A 53 9.21 -14.44 25.44
CA ARG A 53 10.54 -14.90 25.86
C ARG A 53 10.46 -16.14 26.76
N ASP A 54 9.35 -16.32 27.46
CA ASP A 54 9.12 -17.44 28.39
C ASP A 54 8.50 -18.67 27.71
N LEU A 55 8.11 -18.57 26.44
CA LEU A 55 7.42 -19.64 25.71
C LEU A 55 8.35 -20.78 25.25
N ASP A 56 9.65 -20.68 25.52
CA ASP A 56 10.65 -21.71 25.19
C ASP A 56 10.91 -22.72 26.32
N ASN A 57 10.28 -22.55 27.49
CA ASN A 57 10.55 -23.35 28.68
C ASN A 57 10.44 -24.87 28.45
N PHE A 58 9.55 -25.31 27.55
CA PHE A 58 9.40 -26.72 27.19
C PHE A 58 10.67 -27.33 26.60
N ARG A 59 11.53 -26.53 25.94
CA ARG A 59 12.80 -26.99 25.34
C ARG A 59 13.77 -27.52 26.40
N ARG A 60 13.68 -27.02 27.65
CA ARG A 60 14.50 -27.48 28.78
C ARG A 60 13.91 -28.70 29.46
N GLN A 61 12.59 -28.86 29.40
CA GLN A 61 11.86 -29.92 30.10
C GLN A 61 11.73 -31.21 29.27
N LYS A 62 11.77 -31.10 27.94
CA LYS A 62 11.55 -32.22 27.02
C LYS A 62 12.81 -32.50 26.18
N PRO A 63 13.53 -33.59 26.46
CA PRO A 63 14.69 -34.00 25.67
C PRO A 63 14.30 -34.22 24.19
N GLY A 64 15.13 -33.74 23.26
CA GLY A 64 14.91 -33.85 21.81
C GLY A 64 14.10 -32.72 21.19
N MET A 65 13.62 -31.75 21.97
CA MET A 65 12.91 -30.57 21.48
C MET A 65 13.75 -29.28 21.52
N GLU A 66 15.05 -29.37 21.81
CA GLU A 66 15.91 -28.22 22.11
C GLU A 66 16.00 -27.22 20.96
N LYS A 67 15.88 -27.70 19.71
CA LYS A 67 15.95 -26.89 18.48
C LYS A 67 14.58 -26.67 17.83
N THR A 68 13.50 -27.05 18.51
CA THR A 68 12.15 -26.94 17.92
C THR A 68 11.81 -25.47 17.69
N PRO A 69 11.46 -25.06 16.46
CA PRO A 69 11.12 -23.68 16.19
C PRO A 69 9.77 -23.31 16.81
N ILE A 70 9.64 -22.07 17.29
CA ILE A 70 8.43 -21.58 17.95
C ILE A 70 7.83 -20.48 17.10
N ALA A 71 6.52 -20.51 16.91
CA ALA A 71 5.78 -19.41 16.30
C ALA A 71 4.80 -18.80 17.29
N VAL A 72 4.75 -17.46 17.36
CA VAL A 72 3.88 -16.74 18.31
C VAL A 72 3.04 -15.74 17.53
N PHE A 73 1.73 -15.83 17.67
CA PHE A 73 0.76 -14.97 17.00
C PHE A 73 0.06 -14.06 18.00
N TYR A 74 0.26 -12.75 17.86
CA TYR A 74 -0.45 -11.74 18.61
C TYR A 74 -1.54 -11.10 17.72
N ASP A 75 -2.78 -11.54 17.87
CA ASP A 75 -3.95 -10.84 17.35
C ASP A 75 -4.23 -9.57 18.12
N GLU A 76 -4.62 -8.54 17.35
CA GLU A 76 -4.71 -7.16 17.80
C GLU A 76 -3.48 -6.75 18.65
N ALA A 77 -2.27 -7.00 18.14
CA ALA A 77 -0.99 -6.84 18.85
C ALA A 77 -0.79 -5.47 19.56
N HIS A 78 -1.50 -4.43 19.13
CA HIS A 78 -1.51 -3.12 19.78
C HIS A 78 -2.18 -3.09 21.16
N GLU A 79 -2.82 -4.18 21.60
CA GLU A 79 -3.33 -4.33 22.96
C GLU A 79 -2.23 -4.79 23.92
N HIS A 80 -1.13 -5.35 23.42
CA HIS A 80 0.02 -5.74 24.24
C HIS A 80 0.80 -4.49 24.66
N ALA A 81 1.01 -4.31 25.97
CA ALA A 81 1.61 -3.09 26.52
C ALA A 81 3.02 -2.80 26.00
N ALA A 82 3.79 -3.84 25.69
CA ALA A 82 5.13 -3.71 25.10
C ALA A 82 5.13 -3.33 23.61
N PHE A 83 4.04 -3.58 22.88
CA PHE A 83 4.00 -3.39 21.42
C PHE A 83 3.22 -2.15 21.00
N ALA A 84 2.34 -1.64 21.87
CA ALA A 84 1.47 -0.51 21.59
C ALA A 84 2.23 0.81 21.46
N GLU A 85 1.83 1.64 20.49
CA GLU A 85 2.29 3.04 20.41
C GLU A 85 1.73 3.87 21.58
N LYS A 86 0.55 3.51 22.08
CA LYS A 86 -0.06 4.15 23.24
C LYS A 86 0.58 3.62 24.52
N ASP A 87 0.79 4.51 25.49
CA ASP A 87 1.25 4.11 26.83
C ASP A 87 0.12 3.42 27.62
N LEU A 88 -0.02 2.09 27.41
CA LEU A 88 -0.96 1.25 28.13
C LEU A 88 -0.56 1.06 29.60
N LEU A 89 0.69 1.40 29.97
CA LEU A 89 1.23 1.27 31.33
C LEU A 89 0.99 2.52 32.18
N LYS A 90 0.30 3.55 31.66
CA LYS A 90 0.03 4.79 32.41
C LYS A 90 -0.68 4.52 33.73
N ASN A 91 -1.71 3.66 33.70
CA ASN A 91 -2.52 3.29 34.87
C ASN A 91 -2.12 1.94 35.47
N TYR A 92 -0.99 1.36 35.06
CA TYR A 92 -0.51 0.10 35.60
C TYR A 92 -0.17 0.28 37.08
N GLN A 93 -0.64 -0.67 37.90
CA GLN A 93 -0.43 -0.71 39.34
C GLN A 93 0.10 -2.09 39.70
N ILE A 94 0.98 -2.13 40.69
CA ILE A 94 1.44 -3.36 41.30
C ILE A 94 0.72 -3.54 42.63
N ASP A 95 0.69 -4.77 43.13
CA ASP A 95 0.18 -5.00 44.46
C ASP A 95 0.92 -4.12 45.48
N ARG A 96 0.14 -3.35 46.23
CA ARG A 96 0.62 -2.37 47.21
C ARG A 96 0.43 -2.88 48.65
N THR A 97 -0.23 -4.02 48.83
CA THR A 97 -0.64 -4.56 50.14
C THR A 97 0.49 -4.54 51.17
N ASP A 98 1.68 -5.02 50.82
CA ASP A 98 2.84 -5.05 51.72
C ASP A 98 3.32 -3.64 52.13
N PHE A 99 3.25 -2.66 51.22
CA PHE A 99 3.64 -1.27 51.50
C PHE A 99 2.62 -0.57 52.38
N ASP A 100 1.34 -0.85 52.17
CA ASP A 100 0.26 -0.29 52.97
C ASP A 100 0.34 -0.83 54.41
N PHE A 101 0.61 -2.12 54.60
CA PHE A 101 0.88 -2.68 55.92
C PHE A 101 2.09 -2.03 56.61
N GLU A 102 3.17 -1.76 55.89
CA GLU A 102 4.34 -1.08 56.46
C GLU A 102 4.02 0.37 56.86
N ILE A 103 3.25 1.10 56.05
CA ILE A 103 2.79 2.46 56.36
C ILE A 103 1.90 2.44 57.61
N ASP A 104 0.98 1.49 57.73
CA ASP A 104 0.11 1.34 58.89
C ASP A 104 0.91 1.04 60.16
N TYR A 105 1.91 0.16 60.06
CA TYR A 105 2.82 -0.12 61.18
C TYR A 105 3.59 1.13 61.62
N ILE A 106 4.11 1.92 60.67
CA ILE A 106 4.79 3.20 60.97
C ILE A 106 3.83 4.20 61.63
N ASN A 107 2.57 4.24 61.21
CA ASN A 107 1.57 5.15 61.75
C ASN A 107 1.21 4.84 63.21
N ILE A 108 1.16 3.55 63.58
CA ILE A 108 0.82 3.08 64.93
C ILE A 108 2.01 3.18 65.90
N ASP A 109 3.25 3.27 65.42
CA ASP A 109 4.45 3.33 66.26
C ASP A 109 4.53 4.65 67.06
N ASP A 110 4.12 4.61 68.33
CA ASP A 110 4.15 5.76 69.25
C ASP A 110 5.56 6.25 69.61
N SER A 111 6.60 5.48 69.28
CA SER A 111 7.99 5.87 69.54
C SER A 111 8.53 6.90 68.55
N LEU A 112 7.86 7.08 67.40
CA LEU A 112 8.31 7.96 66.32
C LEU A 112 7.62 9.33 66.37
N SER A 113 8.41 10.40 66.20
CA SER A 113 7.87 11.74 65.96
C SER A 113 7.14 11.81 64.61
N ILE A 114 6.23 12.79 64.48
CA ILE A 114 5.48 13.04 63.24
C ILE A 114 6.43 13.21 62.04
N THR A 115 7.55 13.92 62.23
CA THR A 115 8.57 14.12 61.18
C THR A 115 9.23 12.80 60.77
N GLN A 116 9.57 11.95 61.74
CA GLN A 116 10.18 10.64 61.46
C GLN A 116 9.20 9.68 60.77
N LYS A 117 7.91 9.67 61.18
CA LYS A 117 6.86 8.90 60.50
C LYS A 117 6.76 9.31 59.03
N LYS A 118 6.68 10.62 58.77
CA LYS A 118 6.64 11.15 57.41
C LYS A 118 7.86 10.72 56.59
N GLN A 119 9.07 10.84 57.13
CA GLN A 119 10.30 10.42 56.44
C GLN A 119 10.29 8.93 56.06
N LYS A 120 9.88 8.05 56.99
CA LYS A 120 9.77 6.62 56.72
C LYS A 120 8.68 6.31 55.69
N ILE A 121 7.50 6.93 55.79
CA ILE A 121 6.42 6.75 54.81
C ILE A 121 6.86 7.21 53.40
N ASP A 122 7.60 8.32 53.32
CA ASP A 122 8.16 8.80 52.05
C ASP A 122 9.18 7.79 51.47
N GLU A 123 9.98 7.13 52.31
CA GLU A 123 10.89 6.05 51.90
C GLU A 123 10.12 4.83 51.35
N VAL A 124 9.05 4.40 52.03
CA VAL A 124 8.18 3.31 51.57
C VAL A 124 7.54 3.64 50.22
N ASN A 125 6.98 4.85 50.08
CA ASN A 125 6.39 5.32 48.82
C ASN A 125 7.44 5.40 47.70
N LYS A 126 8.67 5.82 48.01
CA LYS A 126 9.78 5.82 47.04
C LYS A 126 10.12 4.41 46.57
N ARG A 127 10.20 3.44 47.50
CA ARG A 127 10.47 2.03 47.18
C ARG A 127 9.36 1.43 46.31
N TYR A 128 8.10 1.70 46.65
CA TYR A 128 6.95 1.30 45.81
C TYR A 128 7.07 1.87 44.39
N LYS A 129 7.36 3.17 44.26
CA LYS A 129 7.52 3.82 42.96
C LYS A 129 8.65 3.20 42.14
N THR A 130 9.82 2.94 42.74
CA THR A 130 10.94 2.29 42.05
C THR A 130 10.57 0.88 41.57
N LEU A 131 9.84 0.11 42.35
CA LEU A 131 9.39 -1.22 41.96
C LEU A 131 8.35 -1.17 40.84
N LEU A 132 7.43 -0.22 40.91
CA LEU A 132 6.45 0.03 39.85
C LEU A 132 7.15 0.40 38.54
N ASP A 133 8.11 1.32 38.58
CA ASP A 133 8.88 1.74 37.42
C ASP A 133 9.68 0.58 36.84
N LYS A 134 10.33 -0.24 37.67
CA LYS A 134 11.03 -1.46 37.26
C LYS A 134 10.10 -2.44 36.54
N LYS A 135 8.90 -2.68 37.09
CA LYS A 135 7.91 -3.59 36.49
C LYS A 135 7.41 -3.08 35.14
N LYS A 136 7.19 -1.77 35.01
CA LYS A 136 6.84 -1.16 33.71
C LYS A 136 7.95 -1.35 32.69
N GLU A 137 9.21 -1.21 33.12
CA GLU A 137 10.36 -1.42 32.24
C GLU A 137 10.50 -2.87 31.81
N GLU A 138 10.34 -3.83 32.73
CA GLU A 138 10.34 -5.27 32.42
C GLU A 138 9.33 -5.62 31.31
N ILE A 139 8.16 -4.96 31.32
CA ILE A 139 7.14 -5.12 30.26
C ILE A 139 7.61 -4.48 28.95
N ARG A 140 8.18 -3.27 28.97
CA ARG A 140 8.68 -2.60 27.75
C ARG A 140 9.82 -3.39 27.09
N GLU A 141 10.68 -4.00 27.89
CA GLU A 141 11.77 -4.87 27.43
C GLU A 141 11.29 -6.07 26.60
N ILE A 142 10.04 -6.53 26.76
CA ILE A 142 9.45 -7.56 25.89
C ILE A 142 9.45 -7.10 24.42
N GLY A 143 9.16 -5.82 24.19
CA GLY A 143 9.15 -5.18 22.88
C GLY A 143 10.56 -4.98 22.33
N TYR A 144 11.48 -4.43 23.13
CA TYR A 144 12.87 -4.22 22.71
C TYR A 144 13.61 -5.54 22.40
N ALA A 145 13.28 -6.62 23.12
CA ALA A 145 13.86 -7.93 22.88
C ALA A 145 13.46 -8.53 21.51
N LEU A 146 12.44 -8.00 20.82
CA LEU A 146 12.03 -8.50 19.50
C LEU A 146 13.19 -8.47 18.52
N SER A 147 14.05 -7.45 18.52
CA SER A 147 15.28 -7.40 17.70
C SER A 147 16.10 -8.71 17.71
N MET A 148 16.07 -9.46 18.82
CA MET A 148 16.81 -10.71 19.02
C MET A 148 15.95 -11.98 18.87
N HIS A 149 14.69 -11.89 18.49
CA HIS A 149 13.75 -13.03 18.44
C HIS A 149 14.30 -14.21 17.60
N ARG A 150 15.07 -13.95 16.53
CA ARG A 150 15.65 -14.99 15.65
C ARG A 150 16.74 -15.80 16.34
N HIS A 151 17.53 -15.16 17.20
CA HIS A 151 18.60 -15.85 17.93
C HIS A 151 18.04 -16.90 18.89
N PHE A 152 16.83 -16.68 19.39
CA PHE A 152 16.11 -17.62 20.25
C PHE A 152 15.20 -18.59 19.47
N GLY A 153 15.23 -18.59 18.13
CA GLY A 153 14.44 -19.50 17.31
C GLY A 153 12.93 -19.23 17.36
N PHE A 154 12.54 -17.96 17.46
CA PHE A 154 11.15 -17.52 17.40
C PHE A 154 10.80 -16.87 16.05
N ASP A 155 9.63 -17.24 15.53
CA ASP A 155 8.93 -16.57 14.45
C ASP A 155 7.69 -15.86 15.03
N ILE A 156 7.69 -14.53 15.03
CA ILE A 156 6.66 -13.73 15.70
C ILE A 156 5.79 -13.07 14.65
N TYR A 157 4.48 -13.18 14.82
CA TYR A 157 3.47 -12.64 13.94
C TYR A 157 2.62 -11.62 14.69
N LEU A 158 2.78 -10.34 14.35
CA LEU A 158 1.98 -9.25 14.88
C LEU A 158 0.82 -8.98 13.93
N ILE A 159 -0.41 -9.18 14.38
CA ILE A 159 -1.61 -8.94 13.58
C ILE A 159 -2.26 -7.67 14.10
N THR A 160 -2.55 -6.72 13.21
CA THR A 160 -3.18 -5.45 13.59
C THR A 160 -4.06 -4.91 12.48
N GLN A 161 -5.06 -4.12 12.87
CA GLN A 161 -5.85 -3.38 11.89
C GLN A 161 -5.05 -2.26 11.21
N SER A 162 -4.09 -1.68 11.93
CA SER A 162 -3.29 -0.56 11.46
C SER A 162 -1.88 -0.62 12.06
N PRO A 163 -0.82 -0.58 11.23
CA PRO A 163 0.56 -0.55 11.70
C PRO A 163 0.84 0.60 12.67
N LYS A 164 0.20 1.77 12.48
CA LYS A 164 0.37 2.96 13.37
C LYS A 164 -0.01 2.75 14.83
N LYS A 165 -0.72 1.65 15.13
CA LYS A 165 -1.09 1.34 16.51
C LYS A 165 0.06 0.66 17.27
N LEU A 166 1.08 0.19 16.55
CA LEU A 166 2.29 -0.40 17.11
C LEU A 166 3.37 0.67 17.27
N ALA A 167 4.21 0.48 18.29
CA ALA A 167 5.30 1.39 18.59
C ALA A 167 6.33 1.45 17.45
N ALA A 168 6.93 2.62 17.25
CA ALA A 168 7.87 2.83 16.16
C ALA A 168 9.07 1.86 16.16
N HIS A 169 9.62 1.55 17.35
CA HIS A 169 10.74 0.60 17.48
C HIS A 169 10.33 -0.83 17.07
N ILE A 170 9.09 -1.24 17.35
CA ILE A 170 8.56 -2.54 16.93
C ILE A 170 8.47 -2.62 15.41
N LEU A 171 7.96 -1.55 14.78
CA LEU A 171 7.88 -1.49 13.31
C LEU A 171 9.26 -1.54 12.65
N ALA A 172 10.29 -0.94 13.27
CA ALA A 172 11.66 -0.97 12.75
C ALA A 172 12.26 -2.39 12.73
N ASP A 173 11.86 -3.26 13.67
CA ASP A 173 12.32 -4.66 13.73
C ASP A 173 11.56 -5.60 12.77
N VAL A 174 10.43 -5.14 12.20
CA VAL A 174 9.63 -5.95 11.27
C VAL A 174 10.41 -6.17 9.98
N GLY A 175 10.75 -7.43 9.72
CA GLY A 175 11.44 -7.84 8.49
C GLY A 175 10.52 -8.35 7.38
N CYS A 176 9.21 -8.32 7.58
CA CYS A 176 8.22 -8.65 6.56
C CYS A 176 6.86 -8.06 6.95
N GLN A 177 6.24 -7.28 6.07
CA GLN A 177 4.85 -6.85 6.24
C GLN A 177 3.97 -7.45 5.14
N LEU A 178 2.91 -8.13 5.56
CA LEU A 178 1.79 -8.56 4.73
C LEU A 178 0.64 -7.59 4.90
N HIS A 179 0.42 -6.71 3.92
CA HIS A 179 -0.70 -5.80 3.90
C HIS A 179 -1.86 -6.35 3.06
N LEU A 180 -2.97 -6.69 3.71
CA LEU A 180 -4.15 -7.23 3.03
C LEU A 180 -5.14 -6.11 2.69
N ARG A 181 -5.60 -6.11 1.45
CA ARG A 181 -6.63 -5.20 0.97
C ARG A 181 -7.76 -5.96 0.29
N ARG A 182 -8.96 -5.88 0.86
CA ARG A 182 -10.17 -6.43 0.25
C ARG A 182 -10.88 -5.39 -0.60
N VAL A 183 -11.11 -5.71 -1.87
CA VAL A 183 -11.76 -4.82 -2.84
C VAL A 183 -13.17 -5.33 -3.13
N PHE A 184 -14.14 -4.40 -3.22
CA PHE A 184 -15.57 -4.68 -3.49
C PHE A 184 -16.20 -5.77 -2.59
N LYS A 185 -15.70 -5.93 -1.36
CA LYS A 185 -16.16 -6.95 -0.40
C LYS A 185 -16.17 -8.37 -0.97
N MET A 186 -15.39 -8.66 -2.01
CA MET A 186 -15.25 -10.01 -2.58
C MET A 186 -14.65 -10.97 -1.54
N LYS A 187 -14.92 -12.29 -1.62
CA LYS A 187 -14.31 -13.32 -0.74
C LYS A 187 -12.85 -13.61 -1.12
N ARG A 188 -12.06 -12.54 -1.30
CA ARG A 188 -10.64 -12.52 -1.63
C ARG A 188 -10.04 -11.20 -1.21
N SER A 189 -8.75 -11.19 -0.89
CA SER A 189 -7.97 -9.98 -0.70
C SER A 189 -6.76 -10.00 -1.63
N THR A 190 -6.23 -8.82 -1.92
CA THR A 190 -4.88 -8.69 -2.48
C THR A 190 -3.92 -8.55 -1.32
N ILE A 191 -2.89 -9.39 -1.28
CA ILE A 191 -1.78 -9.31 -0.32
C ILE A 191 -0.66 -8.55 -1.01
N TYR A 192 -0.20 -7.49 -0.35
CA TYR A 192 0.98 -6.73 -0.72
C TYR A 192 2.07 -7.06 0.30
N GLU A 193 3.19 -7.60 -0.17
CA GLU A 193 4.31 -8.02 0.65
C GLU A 193 5.43 -7.00 0.58
N PHE A 194 5.94 -6.59 1.74
CA PHE A 194 7.02 -5.64 1.90
C PHE A 194 8.14 -6.24 2.76
N PRO A 195 9.41 -5.89 2.50
CA PRO A 195 10.55 -6.36 3.29
C PRO A 195 10.68 -5.61 4.63
N GLU A 196 9.97 -4.50 4.79
CA GLU A 196 9.98 -3.62 5.95
C GLU A 196 8.54 -3.19 6.29
N ALA A 197 8.33 -2.67 7.50
CA ALA A 197 7.03 -2.14 7.87
C ALA A 197 6.82 -0.69 7.40
N HIS A 198 5.74 -0.47 6.66
CA HIS A 198 5.19 0.83 6.37
C HIS A 198 4.04 1.17 7.33
N ALA A 199 4.18 2.27 8.07
CA ALA A 199 3.14 2.78 8.97
C ALA A 199 1.82 3.10 8.25
N THR A 200 1.89 3.54 6.98
CA THR A 200 0.72 3.78 6.14
C THR A 200 0.96 3.21 4.75
N VAL A 201 -0.04 2.55 4.16
CA VAL A 201 0.10 1.90 2.86
C VAL A 201 -0.80 2.57 1.81
N TYR A 202 -0.31 3.69 1.24
CA TYR A 202 -0.97 4.42 0.16
C TYR A 202 -0.86 3.70 -1.18
N LYS A 203 -1.44 4.26 -2.25
CA LYS A 203 -1.36 3.64 -3.57
C LYS A 203 0.07 3.48 -4.07
N SER A 204 0.89 4.52 -3.98
CA SER A 204 2.31 4.48 -4.39
C SER A 204 3.06 3.35 -3.69
N ILE A 205 2.98 3.29 -2.35
CA ILE A 205 3.64 2.25 -1.56
C ILE A 205 3.17 0.86 -1.97
N ARG A 206 1.88 0.66 -2.24
CA ARG A 206 1.39 -0.64 -2.75
C ARG A 206 1.96 -1.04 -4.10
N ASP A 207 2.32 -0.07 -4.93
CA ASP A 207 2.91 -0.33 -6.24
C ASP A 207 4.39 -0.72 -6.10
N ASP A 208 5.05 -0.35 -4.99
CA ASP A 208 6.42 -0.73 -4.61
C ASP A 208 6.51 -2.10 -3.89
N ALA A 209 5.38 -2.80 -3.70
CA ALA A 209 5.37 -4.10 -3.03
C ALA A 209 6.19 -5.13 -3.81
N ILE A 210 7.04 -5.90 -3.11
CA ILE A 210 7.87 -6.95 -3.72
C ILE A 210 6.99 -7.99 -4.39
N ASN A 211 5.91 -8.37 -3.71
CA ASN A 211 4.97 -9.35 -4.21
C ASN A 211 3.53 -8.87 -4.05
N LYS A 212 2.71 -9.18 -5.06
CA LYS A 212 1.31 -8.82 -5.11
C LYS A 212 0.50 -10.03 -5.52
N THR A 213 -0.13 -10.66 -4.54
CA THR A 213 -0.88 -11.90 -4.76
C THR A 213 -2.38 -11.70 -4.51
N ILE A 214 -3.21 -12.32 -5.35
CA ILE A 214 -4.65 -12.40 -5.11
C ILE A 214 -4.91 -13.65 -4.28
N TRP A 215 -5.24 -13.46 -3.02
CA TRP A 215 -5.54 -14.54 -2.10
C TRP A 215 -7.05 -14.72 -1.96
N LYS A 216 -7.55 -15.89 -2.37
CA LYS A 216 -8.95 -16.27 -2.19
C LYS A 216 -9.13 -16.83 -0.79
N PHE A 217 -10.21 -16.44 -0.12
CA PHE A 217 -10.44 -16.88 1.24
C PHE A 217 -10.70 -18.40 1.29
N PRO A 218 -9.85 -19.17 1.98
CA PRO A 218 -9.98 -20.62 2.05
C PRO A 218 -11.23 -20.99 2.84
N LYS A 219 -12.17 -21.67 2.17
CA LYS A 219 -13.49 -21.97 2.76
C LYS A 219 -13.41 -22.91 3.96
N HIS A 220 -12.43 -23.80 3.97
CA HIS A 220 -12.26 -24.80 5.02
C HIS A 220 -11.75 -24.20 6.34
N LEU A 221 -11.23 -22.96 6.33
CA LEU A 221 -10.80 -22.24 7.52
C LEU A 221 -11.90 -21.38 8.14
N TYR A 222 -13.09 -21.30 7.52
CA TYR A 222 -14.22 -20.63 8.16
C TYR A 222 -14.71 -21.46 9.35
N GLY A 223 -14.94 -20.80 10.49
CA GLY A 223 -15.42 -21.44 11.72
C GLY A 223 -14.33 -22.05 12.61
N THR A 224 -13.07 -22.02 12.18
CA THR A 224 -11.92 -22.40 13.03
C THR A 224 -11.51 -21.29 13.99
N TYR A 225 -12.14 -20.11 13.92
CA TYR A 225 -11.96 -19.01 14.87
C TYR A 225 -13.26 -18.20 14.97
N THR A 226 -13.38 -17.38 16.03
CA THR A 226 -14.53 -16.49 16.21
C THR A 226 -14.25 -15.16 15.53
N SER A 227 -14.89 -14.90 14.39
CA SER A 227 -14.82 -13.60 13.71
C SER A 227 -15.79 -12.61 14.35
N THR A 228 -15.30 -11.43 14.71
CA THR A 228 -16.11 -10.36 15.34
C THR A 228 -16.95 -9.54 14.36
N GLU A 229 -16.80 -9.78 13.05
CA GLU A 229 -17.61 -9.14 12.03
C GLU A 229 -18.89 -9.94 11.80
N VAL A 230 -19.97 -9.48 12.43
CA VAL A 230 -21.33 -9.88 12.07
C VAL A 230 -21.50 -9.68 10.58
N ASP A 231 -21.78 -10.75 9.83
CA ASP A 231 -21.96 -10.80 8.37
C ASP A 231 -23.07 -9.84 7.89
N THR A 232 -22.81 -8.54 7.91
CA THR A 232 -23.81 -7.48 7.65
C THR A 232 -23.73 -6.96 6.21
N HIS A 233 -22.83 -7.47 5.38
CA HIS A 233 -22.57 -6.86 4.09
C HIS A 233 -22.38 -7.85 2.93
N GLN A 234 -23.31 -7.76 1.97
CA GLN A 234 -23.27 -8.46 0.69
C GLN A 234 -22.19 -7.88 -0.24
N SER A 235 -21.59 -8.72 -1.08
CA SER A 235 -20.59 -8.33 -2.06
C SER A 235 -21.24 -7.51 -3.17
N ASN A 236 -20.98 -6.20 -3.20
CA ASN A 236 -21.55 -5.29 -4.19
C ASN A 236 -20.44 -4.79 -5.12
N ILE A 237 -20.46 -5.28 -6.37
CA ILE A 237 -19.65 -4.70 -7.45
C ILE A 237 -20.38 -3.45 -7.93
N PRO A 238 -19.75 -2.26 -7.98
CA PRO A 238 -20.42 -1.05 -8.41
C PRO A 238 -20.97 -1.17 -9.85
N PHE A 239 -22.24 -0.80 -10.04
CA PHE A 239 -22.99 -0.97 -11.30
C PHE A 239 -22.25 -0.43 -12.53
N LYS A 240 -21.49 0.68 -12.40
CA LYS A 240 -20.68 1.25 -13.49
C LYS A 240 -19.75 0.24 -14.17
N TYR A 241 -19.16 -0.69 -13.42
CA TYR A 241 -18.26 -1.69 -13.99
C TYR A 241 -19.05 -2.78 -14.74
N ILE A 242 -20.24 -3.12 -14.26
CA ILE A 242 -21.14 -4.06 -14.94
C ILE A 242 -21.63 -3.46 -16.26
N VAL A 243 -22.03 -2.18 -16.25
CA VAL A 243 -22.46 -1.46 -17.46
C VAL A 243 -21.35 -1.40 -18.50
N ILE A 244 -20.12 -1.06 -18.10
CA ILE A 244 -18.96 -1.04 -19.02
C ILE A 244 -18.72 -2.44 -19.60
N LEU A 245 -18.77 -3.49 -18.77
CA LEU A 245 -18.58 -4.86 -19.23
C LEU A 245 -19.66 -5.28 -20.24
N VAL A 246 -20.93 -4.99 -19.97
CA VAL A 246 -22.04 -5.26 -20.89
C VAL A 246 -21.89 -4.45 -22.19
N LEU A 247 -21.47 -3.19 -22.09
CA LEU A 247 -21.25 -2.35 -23.27
C LEU A 247 -20.15 -2.91 -24.17
N VAL A 248 -19.01 -3.30 -23.59
CA VAL A 248 -17.85 -3.80 -24.33
C VAL A 248 -18.05 -5.22 -24.87
N PHE A 249 -18.66 -6.12 -24.10
CA PHE A 249 -18.75 -7.54 -24.47
C PHE A 249 -20.10 -7.97 -25.04
N VAL A 250 -21.16 -7.16 -24.90
CA VAL A 250 -22.49 -7.49 -25.42
C VAL A 250 -22.93 -6.46 -26.45
N VAL A 251 -22.93 -5.17 -26.11
CA VAL A 251 -23.50 -4.12 -26.98
C VAL A 251 -22.62 -3.86 -28.21
N LEU A 252 -21.31 -3.67 -28.03
CA LEU A 252 -20.37 -3.43 -29.13
C LEU A 252 -20.32 -4.62 -30.12
N PRO A 253 -20.17 -5.89 -29.68
CA PRO A 253 -20.19 -7.03 -30.58
C PRO A 253 -21.55 -7.23 -31.25
N ALA A 254 -22.67 -7.01 -30.54
CA ALA A 254 -24.00 -7.08 -31.14
C ALA A 254 -24.23 -5.98 -32.17
N TYR A 255 -23.71 -4.77 -31.95
CA TYR A 255 -23.76 -3.68 -32.91
C TYR A 255 -22.96 -4.00 -34.17
N VAL A 256 -21.73 -4.52 -34.01
CA VAL A 256 -20.88 -4.94 -35.14
C VAL A 256 -21.51 -6.12 -35.89
N ALA A 257 -22.01 -7.14 -35.21
CA ALA A 257 -22.69 -8.26 -35.84
C ALA A 257 -23.95 -7.81 -36.60
N ARG A 258 -24.71 -6.88 -36.03
CA ARG A 258 -25.87 -6.27 -36.69
C ARG A 258 -25.48 -5.47 -37.93
N SER A 259 -24.40 -4.68 -37.90
CA SER A 259 -23.93 -3.94 -39.07
C SER A 259 -23.43 -4.89 -40.17
N PHE A 260 -22.74 -5.98 -39.82
CA PHE A 260 -22.36 -7.03 -40.79
C PHE A 260 -23.55 -7.78 -41.41
N TRP A 261 -24.67 -7.92 -40.69
CA TRP A 261 -25.87 -8.60 -41.21
C TRP A 261 -26.79 -7.69 -42.04
N LEU A 262 -26.76 -6.37 -41.82
CA LEU A 262 -27.65 -5.41 -42.48
C LEU A 262 -26.98 -4.60 -43.60
N ASP A 263 -25.66 -4.42 -43.59
CA ASP A 263 -24.95 -3.70 -44.66
C ASP A 263 -24.47 -4.67 -45.77
N PRO A 264 -24.86 -4.46 -47.03
CA PRO A 264 -24.42 -5.27 -48.17
C PRO A 264 -22.97 -4.93 -48.60
N LEU A 265 -22.22 -4.16 -47.81
CA LEU A 265 -20.86 -3.71 -48.12
C LEU A 265 -19.79 -4.82 -47.96
N PHE A 266 -20.12 -5.90 -47.24
CA PHE A 266 -19.31 -7.13 -47.17
C PHE A 266 -20.09 -8.37 -47.61
N GLY A 267 -21.18 -8.18 -48.37
CA GLY A 267 -21.94 -9.25 -49.00
C GLY A 267 -21.26 -9.72 -50.28
N SER A 268 -20.72 -10.94 -50.24
CA SER A 268 -20.09 -11.62 -51.38
C SER A 268 -20.93 -11.53 -52.65
N LYS A 269 -20.48 -10.77 -53.66
CA LYS A 269 -20.95 -10.98 -55.03
C LYS A 269 -20.35 -12.29 -55.54
N LYS A 270 -21.21 -13.30 -55.67
CA LYS A 270 -20.91 -14.55 -56.37
C LYS A 270 -20.46 -14.23 -57.80
N ASN A 271 -19.33 -14.80 -58.19
CA ASN A 271 -18.90 -14.85 -59.58
C ASN A 271 -19.79 -15.82 -60.35
N GLU A 272 -20.38 -15.36 -61.45
CA GLU A 272 -20.64 -16.18 -62.62
C GLU A 272 -20.40 -15.33 -63.89
N PRO A 273 -19.89 -15.93 -64.98
CA PRO A 273 -19.15 -15.21 -66.02
C PRO A 273 -20.07 -14.70 -67.12
N THR A 274 -19.72 -13.58 -67.77
CA THR A 274 -20.25 -13.28 -69.10
C THR A 274 -19.25 -12.51 -69.95
N ILE A 275 -18.68 -13.28 -70.88
CA ILE A 275 -18.22 -13.01 -72.25
C ILE A 275 -18.07 -11.54 -72.70
N VAL A 276 -16.86 -11.28 -73.22
CA VAL A 276 -16.35 -10.12 -73.97
C VAL A 276 -17.26 -9.72 -75.13
N ASN A 277 -17.50 -8.42 -75.31
CA ASN A 277 -17.38 -7.75 -76.62
C ASN A 277 -17.20 -6.23 -76.46
N GLN A 278 -16.18 -5.72 -77.14
CA GLN A 278 -15.86 -4.30 -77.30
C GLN A 278 -16.69 -3.68 -78.43
N THR A 279 -17.07 -2.40 -78.30
CA THR A 279 -16.86 -1.37 -79.34
C THR A 279 -17.24 0.04 -78.86
N ASN A 280 -16.22 0.89 -78.75
CA ASN A 280 -16.05 2.26 -79.26
C ASN A 280 -17.15 3.35 -79.23
N ASN A 281 -16.69 4.49 -78.67
CA ASN A 281 -16.74 5.87 -79.16
C ASN A 281 -17.90 6.84 -78.85
N THR A 282 -17.55 7.80 -77.97
CA THR A 282 -17.52 9.28 -78.16
C THR A 282 -18.79 10.03 -78.60
N GLN A 283 -19.28 10.97 -77.77
CA GLN A 283 -19.20 12.44 -77.98
C GLN A 283 -20.23 13.25 -77.14
N ALA A 284 -19.74 14.41 -76.70
CA ALA A 284 -20.39 15.72 -76.57
C ALA A 284 -21.37 16.04 -75.41
N ALA A 285 -20.96 17.06 -74.65
CA ALA A 285 -21.81 17.96 -73.87
C ALA A 285 -22.66 18.86 -74.79
N PRO A 286 -23.71 19.57 -74.30
CA PRO A 286 -23.46 20.86 -73.64
C PRO A 286 -24.39 21.21 -72.46
N ALA A 287 -23.99 22.29 -71.79
CA ALA A 287 -24.50 22.88 -70.56
C ALA A 287 -25.90 23.49 -70.61
N LYS A 288 -26.53 23.69 -69.42
CA LYS A 288 -27.09 24.99 -69.01
C LYS A 288 -27.30 25.10 -67.49
N ASN A 289 -26.97 26.30 -67.02
CA ASN A 289 -26.88 26.79 -65.65
C ASN A 289 -28.22 26.85 -64.89
N THR A 290 -28.17 26.77 -63.56
CA THR A 290 -28.81 27.77 -62.68
C THR A 290 -27.97 27.90 -61.41
N LEU A 291 -27.36 29.08 -61.26
CA LEU A 291 -26.80 29.59 -60.01
C LEU A 291 -27.96 30.18 -59.22
N GLU A 292 -28.09 29.84 -57.93
CA GLU A 292 -28.57 30.82 -56.94
C GLU A 292 -28.17 30.45 -55.50
N SER A 293 -27.41 31.38 -54.91
CA SER A 293 -27.30 31.79 -53.51
C SER A 293 -27.08 30.75 -52.39
N LYS A 294 -25.83 30.72 -51.88
CA LYS A 294 -25.52 30.36 -50.49
C LYS A 294 -25.86 31.51 -49.53
N PRO A 295 -26.44 31.21 -48.36
CA PRO A 295 -26.13 31.93 -47.13
C PRO A 295 -25.55 31.00 -46.06
N VAL A 296 -24.32 31.33 -45.65
CA VAL A 296 -23.69 31.19 -44.32
C VAL A 296 -23.98 29.90 -43.53
N GLU A 297 -23.07 28.93 -43.66
CA GLU A 297 -22.91 27.85 -42.69
C GLU A 297 -21.86 28.26 -41.65
N ASN A 298 -22.21 28.12 -40.37
CA ASN A 298 -21.38 28.45 -39.22
C ASN A 298 -20.02 27.73 -39.27
N LEU A 299 -18.95 28.47 -39.57
CA LEU A 299 -17.57 28.01 -39.41
C LEU A 299 -17.31 27.73 -37.92
N LYS A 300 -17.32 26.44 -37.53
CA LYS A 300 -16.52 26.04 -36.37
C LYS A 300 -15.05 26.18 -36.75
N PRO A 301 -14.23 26.93 -36.00
CA PRO A 301 -12.81 27.02 -36.29
C PRO A 301 -12.19 25.63 -36.18
N ASP A 302 -11.35 25.26 -37.15
CA ASP A 302 -10.50 24.08 -37.07
C ASP A 302 -9.55 24.24 -35.87
N LEU A 303 -9.96 23.68 -34.73
CA LEU A 303 -9.25 23.76 -33.45
C LEU A 303 -7.86 23.13 -33.54
N GLN A 304 -7.67 22.18 -34.46
CA GLN A 304 -6.38 21.54 -34.70
C GLN A 304 -5.41 22.52 -35.37
N ALA A 305 -5.85 23.24 -36.40
CA ALA A 305 -5.05 24.25 -37.09
C ALA A 305 -4.68 25.43 -36.18
N LEU A 306 -5.53 25.78 -35.21
CA LEU A 306 -5.22 26.79 -34.20
C LEU A 306 -4.16 26.29 -33.19
N GLU A 307 -4.20 25.02 -32.81
CA GLU A 307 -3.24 24.44 -31.87
C GLU A 307 -1.84 24.31 -32.49
N ASN A 308 -1.78 23.99 -33.79
CA ASN A 308 -0.51 23.88 -34.51
C ASN A 308 0.24 25.23 -34.59
N LYS A 309 -0.49 26.36 -34.59
CA LYS A 309 0.06 27.71 -34.61
C LYS A 309 0.26 28.32 -33.21
N ARG A 310 -0.15 27.62 -32.16
CA ARG A 310 -0.10 28.13 -30.77
C ARG A 310 1.27 27.89 -30.17
N VAL A 311 1.91 28.94 -29.67
CA VAL A 311 3.11 28.81 -28.82
C VAL A 311 2.72 28.11 -27.53
N SER A 312 3.36 26.98 -27.23
CA SER A 312 3.15 26.21 -26.00
C SER A 312 4.36 26.19 -25.10
N MET A 313 5.56 26.36 -25.66
CA MET A 313 6.81 26.38 -24.93
C MET A 313 7.79 27.32 -25.62
N VAL A 314 8.57 28.05 -24.85
CA VAL A 314 9.65 28.91 -25.34
C VAL A 314 10.94 28.48 -24.66
N ILE A 315 12.02 28.34 -25.43
CA ILE A 315 13.34 27.99 -24.94
C ILE A 315 14.27 29.14 -25.34
N GLU A 316 14.74 29.88 -24.33
CA GLU A 316 15.66 31.01 -24.51
C GLU A 316 17.05 30.63 -24.00
N SER A 317 18.08 30.96 -24.79
CA SER A 317 19.49 30.90 -24.45
C SER A 317 20.13 32.29 -24.55
N SER A 318 21.39 32.43 -24.14
CA SER A 318 22.11 33.71 -24.17
C SER A 318 22.21 34.30 -25.59
N SER A 319 22.24 33.47 -26.63
CA SER A 319 22.37 33.89 -28.03
C SER A 319 21.14 33.65 -28.91
N ASP A 320 20.15 32.86 -28.48
CA ASP A 320 19.04 32.42 -29.36
C ASP A 320 17.72 32.20 -28.59
N CYS A 321 16.59 32.25 -29.28
CA CYS A 321 15.27 31.97 -28.71
C CYS A 321 14.39 31.22 -29.71
N VAL A 322 13.86 30.07 -29.28
CA VAL A 322 13.01 29.20 -30.11
C VAL A 322 11.67 28.95 -29.42
N ALA A 323 10.57 29.18 -30.14
CA ALA A 323 9.23 28.83 -29.70
C ALA A 323 8.73 27.55 -30.36
N LYS A 324 8.04 26.71 -29.59
CA LYS A 324 7.49 25.44 -30.04
C LYS A 324 5.99 25.34 -29.75
N ASN A 325 5.28 24.62 -30.62
CA ASN A 325 3.88 24.28 -30.41
C ASN A 325 3.71 23.10 -29.43
N SER A 326 2.46 22.68 -29.18
CA SER A 326 2.16 21.58 -28.24
C SER A 326 2.67 20.20 -28.70
N TYR A 327 3.01 20.06 -29.98
CA TYR A 327 3.55 18.84 -30.59
C TYR A 327 5.08 18.87 -30.72
N GLY A 328 5.73 19.97 -30.32
CA GLY A 328 7.19 20.12 -30.34
C GLY A 328 7.79 20.69 -31.63
N GLU A 329 6.95 21.10 -32.59
CA GLU A 329 7.39 21.73 -33.85
C GLU A 329 7.78 23.19 -33.61
N ILE A 330 8.81 23.66 -34.33
CA ILE A 330 9.30 25.04 -34.22
C ILE A 330 8.35 25.97 -34.97
N LEU A 331 7.93 27.04 -34.29
CA LEU A 331 7.11 28.09 -34.87
C LEU A 331 7.99 29.17 -35.47
N ASP A 332 7.62 29.62 -36.67
CA ASP A 332 8.29 30.72 -37.37
C ASP A 332 7.88 32.06 -36.73
N ILE A 333 8.65 32.49 -35.72
CA ILE A 333 8.49 33.78 -35.04
C ILE A 333 9.85 34.48 -34.91
N SER A 334 9.84 35.81 -34.83
CA SER A 334 11.08 36.58 -34.66
C SER A 334 11.73 36.35 -33.28
N ILE A 335 13.06 36.48 -33.22
CA ILE A 335 13.84 36.30 -31.98
C ILE A 335 13.37 37.29 -30.88
N ASP A 336 13.04 38.53 -31.24
CA ASP A 336 12.58 39.54 -30.28
C ASP A 336 11.19 39.21 -29.72
N GLU A 337 10.29 38.69 -30.55
CA GLU A 337 8.95 38.24 -30.13
C GLU A 337 9.05 37.00 -29.23
N CYS A 338 9.93 36.07 -29.57
CA CYS A 338 10.22 34.89 -28.75
C CYS A 338 10.71 35.29 -27.34
N ARG A 339 11.66 36.22 -27.24
CA ARG A 339 12.18 36.72 -25.94
C ARG A 339 11.11 37.45 -25.14
N LEU A 340 10.21 38.17 -25.80
CA LEU A 340 9.10 38.85 -25.13
C LEU A 340 8.12 37.84 -24.47
N LEU A 341 7.88 36.69 -25.12
CA LEU A 341 7.06 35.62 -24.59
C LEU A 341 7.73 34.89 -23.42
N SER A 342 9.04 34.67 -23.48
CA SER A 342 9.85 34.09 -22.39
C SER A 342 9.80 34.93 -21.10
N ARG A 343 9.97 36.25 -21.21
CA ARG A 343 10.00 37.17 -20.05
C ARG A 343 8.65 37.35 -19.35
N LYS A 344 7.53 37.06 -20.01
CA LYS A 344 6.17 37.22 -19.47
C LYS A 344 5.35 35.95 -19.68
N ASN A 345 5.66 34.93 -18.89
CA ASN A 345 5.04 33.59 -18.97
C ASN A 345 3.49 33.60 -18.89
N THR A 346 2.89 34.65 -18.32
CA THR A 346 1.42 34.85 -18.29
C THR A 346 0.78 35.18 -19.65
N ARG A 347 1.56 35.32 -20.72
CA ARG A 347 1.09 35.62 -22.08
C ARG A 347 0.92 34.39 -22.98
N ILE A 348 1.35 33.21 -22.55
CA ILE A 348 1.22 31.99 -23.34
C ILE A 348 -0.21 31.45 -23.18
N PRO A 349 -1.02 31.42 -24.25
CA PRO A 349 -2.40 30.94 -24.16
C PRO A 349 -2.41 29.43 -23.90
N LEU A 350 -3.31 28.98 -23.01
CA LEU A 350 -3.54 27.56 -22.76
C LEU A 350 -4.21 26.88 -23.96
N SER A 351 -3.96 25.58 -24.10
CA SER A 351 -4.57 24.76 -25.15
C SER A 351 -6.10 24.80 -25.08
N ARG A 352 -6.74 24.88 -26.25
CA ARG A 352 -8.20 24.84 -26.38
C ARG A 352 -8.72 23.44 -26.71
N LEU A 353 -7.82 22.47 -26.92
CA LEU A 353 -8.17 21.07 -27.07
C LEU A 353 -8.41 20.43 -25.70
N LYS A 354 -9.50 19.68 -25.59
CA LYS A 354 -9.81 18.91 -24.39
C LYS A 354 -8.79 17.76 -24.32
N ARG A 355 -7.95 17.71 -23.27
CA ARG A 355 -7.03 16.58 -23.07
C ARG A 355 -7.84 15.28 -22.95
N GLU A 356 -7.74 14.41 -23.95
CA GLU A 356 -8.11 13.02 -23.77
C GLU A 356 -7.08 12.37 -22.83
N ASN A 357 -7.56 11.60 -21.86
CA ASN A 357 -6.71 11.03 -20.83
C ASN A 357 -5.77 9.98 -21.45
N GLY A 358 -4.53 10.40 -21.74
CA GLY A 358 -3.29 9.62 -21.66
C GLY A 358 -3.11 8.48 -22.65
N ALA A 359 -2.44 8.77 -23.78
CA ALA A 359 -1.56 7.80 -24.45
C ALA A 359 -0.11 8.09 -24.04
N GLU A 360 0.60 7.05 -23.63
CA GLU A 360 1.99 7.05 -23.15
C GLU A 360 2.95 7.54 -24.26
N LEU A 361 3.92 8.38 -23.88
CA LEU A 361 5.10 8.67 -24.70
C LEU A 361 6.19 7.64 -24.36
N PRO A 362 6.88 7.06 -25.36
CA PRO A 362 7.97 6.13 -25.12
C PRO A 362 9.21 6.90 -24.66
N HIS A 363 9.75 6.54 -23.49
CA HIS A 363 11.04 7.04 -23.02
C HIS A 363 12.16 6.50 -23.90
N SER A 364 12.84 7.39 -24.62
CA SER A 364 14.08 7.13 -25.33
C SER A 364 15.27 7.11 -24.37
N HIS A 365 16.14 6.12 -24.54
CA HIS A 365 17.45 5.95 -23.93
C HIS A 365 18.30 7.23 -23.91
N PHE A 366 19.04 7.43 -22.81
CA PHE A 366 20.35 8.08 -22.84
C PHE A 366 21.27 7.40 -21.83
N ASP A 367 22.18 6.60 -22.37
CA ASP A 367 23.39 6.15 -21.69
C ASP A 367 24.35 7.33 -21.55
N THR A 368 24.92 7.52 -20.37
CA THR A 368 26.23 8.18 -20.22
C THR A 368 27.04 7.46 -19.16
N ASN A 369 27.99 6.65 -19.65
CA ASN A 369 29.23 6.34 -18.96
C ASN A 369 30.01 7.64 -18.69
N THR A 370 30.31 7.91 -17.43
CA THR A 370 31.54 8.63 -17.04
C THR A 370 32.00 8.08 -15.70
N ASN A 371 32.98 7.17 -15.75
CA ASN A 371 33.90 6.93 -14.66
C ASN A 371 34.90 8.09 -14.58
N ASP A 372 35.45 8.22 -13.38
CA ASP A 372 36.66 8.95 -12.97
C ASP A 372 36.51 10.39 -12.47
N LEU A 373 37.23 10.60 -11.36
CA LEU A 373 37.57 11.84 -10.66
C LEU A 373 36.65 12.24 -9.49
N ASN A 374 36.93 11.68 -8.30
CA ASN A 374 37.73 12.38 -7.28
C ASN A 374 37.66 11.64 -5.94
N GLY A 375 38.76 10.97 -5.59
CA GLY A 375 39.12 10.69 -4.20
C GLY A 375 39.79 11.92 -3.60
N PHE A 376 39.27 12.40 -2.47
CA PHE A 376 39.97 13.33 -1.60
C PHE A 376 39.72 12.91 -0.15
N ASP A 377 40.68 12.17 0.40
CA ASP A 377 40.75 11.77 1.80
C ASP A 377 41.75 12.70 2.52
N PRO A 378 41.32 13.51 3.50
CA PRO A 378 42.19 14.47 4.15
C PRO A 378 42.69 13.94 5.50
N THR A 379 43.45 12.85 5.54
CA THR A 379 44.25 12.54 6.75
C THR A 379 45.53 11.76 6.41
N GLN A 380 46.69 12.43 6.44
CA GLN A 380 47.92 12.04 7.18
C GLN A 380 49.18 12.78 6.66
N PRO A 381 50.13 13.16 7.55
CA PRO A 381 51.33 13.93 7.21
C PRO A 381 52.63 13.11 7.12
N GLY A 382 53.63 13.65 6.41
CA GLY A 382 55.08 13.35 6.57
C GLY A 382 55.65 12.44 5.48
N LYS A 383 56.51 12.95 4.56
CA LYS A 383 57.99 13.05 4.67
C LYS A 383 58.60 11.68 5.04
N SER A 384 59.48 11.07 4.26
CA SER A 384 60.56 11.55 3.38
C SER A 384 60.98 10.46 2.41
#